data_AF-A0A6P1EGT8-F1
#
_entry.id   AF-A0A6P1EGT8-F1
#
_cell.length_a   1.000
_cell.length_b   1.000
_cell.length_c   1.000
_cell.angle_alpha   90.00
_cell.angle_beta   90.00
_cell.angle_gamma   90.00
#
_symmetry.space_group_name_H-M   'P 1'
#
loop_
_entity.id
_entity.type
_entity.pdbx_description
1 polymer ?
#
loop_
_entity_poly.entity_id
_entity_poly.type
_entity_poly.pdbx_seq_one_letter_code
_entity_poly.pdbx_strand_id
1 'polypeptide(L)'
;MNRTIIIEAAAKAADGLDTIQLISTIVIGVAAIGVPAAFAVMDRRSKAADVKLRARSFALAWYDEVTHLRDYLAKNVRENPKGLQVQSHAAIQEALLGAKESRIPVADLYLLGEAAEPLQRAFSLIRMAQFYDLRRATFAQQGKNIDELDSAQSQQLAFASDEIGRALEKIHALLK
;
A
#
# COMPACT_ATOMS: atom_id res chain seq x y z
N MET A 1 67.27 -42.05 28.45
CA MET A 1 65.80 -42.26 28.53
C MET A 1 65.02 -40.97 28.88
N ASN A 2 65.50 -39.76 28.52
CA ASN A 2 64.80 -38.50 28.88
C ASN A 2 64.49 -37.56 27.68
N ARG A 3 64.79 -37.97 26.44
CA ARG A 3 64.49 -37.16 25.24
C ARG A 3 63.23 -37.60 24.50
N THR A 4 62.76 -38.83 24.71
CA THR A 4 61.60 -39.38 23.99
C THR A 4 60.26 -38.88 24.55
N ILE A 5 60.18 -38.65 25.87
CA ILE A 5 58.95 -38.25 26.56
C ILE A 5 58.57 -36.78 26.27
N ILE A 6 59.56 -35.92 25.98
CA ILE A 6 59.31 -34.50 25.68
C ILE A 6 58.73 -34.31 24.28
N ILE A 7 59.03 -35.21 23.34
CA ILE A 7 58.56 -35.11 21.93
C ILE A 7 57.09 -35.55 21.81
N GLU A 8 56.67 -36.60 22.53
CA GLU A 8 55.27 -37.04 22.52
C GLU A 8 54.33 -36.04 23.22
N ALA A 9 54.78 -35.36 24.29
CA ALA A 9 53.99 -34.33 24.95
C ALA A 9 53.85 -33.06 24.09
N ALA A 10 54.88 -32.69 23.32
CA ALA A 10 54.83 -31.55 22.41
C ALA A 10 53.96 -31.84 21.17
N ALA A 11 53.99 -33.06 20.63
CA ALA A 11 53.14 -33.45 19.51
C ALA A 11 51.64 -33.48 19.88
N LYS A 12 51.31 -33.95 21.10
CA LYS A 12 49.92 -33.99 21.60
C LYS A 12 49.37 -32.61 21.96
N ALA A 13 50.23 -31.68 22.36
CA ALA A 13 49.88 -30.28 22.60
C ALA A 13 49.69 -29.50 21.28
N ALA A 14 50.46 -29.80 20.24
CA ALA A 14 50.32 -29.20 18.91
C ALA A 14 48.99 -29.61 18.24
N ASP A 15 48.62 -30.89 18.29
CA ASP A 15 47.34 -31.40 17.75
C ASP A 15 46.12 -30.79 18.46
N GLY A 16 46.22 -30.61 19.78
CA GLY A 16 45.17 -29.96 20.58
C GLY A 16 45.02 -28.47 20.27
N LEU A 17 46.12 -27.77 19.99
CA LEU A 17 46.13 -26.35 19.63
C LEU A 17 45.51 -26.13 18.24
N ASP A 18 45.86 -26.96 17.26
CA ASP A 18 45.30 -26.91 15.89
C ASP A 18 43.81 -27.23 15.89
N THR A 19 43.38 -28.20 16.71
CA THR A 19 41.95 -28.55 16.87
C THR A 19 41.16 -27.43 17.54
N ILE A 20 41.70 -26.80 18.59
CA ILE A 20 41.06 -25.65 19.26
C ILE A 20 41.00 -24.44 18.32
N GLN A 21 42.06 -24.18 17.55
CA GLN A 21 42.07 -23.12 16.55
C GLN A 21 41.04 -23.37 15.45
N LEU A 22 40.91 -24.60 14.95
CA LEU A 22 39.89 -24.97 13.97
C LEU A 22 38.46 -24.77 14.50
N ILE A 23 38.17 -25.24 15.73
CA ILE A 23 36.85 -25.06 16.36
C ILE A 23 36.56 -23.57 16.59
N SER A 24 37.53 -22.81 17.09
CA SER A 24 37.36 -21.37 17.29
C SER A 24 37.11 -20.62 15.98
N THR A 25 37.80 -21.01 14.90
CA THR A 25 37.63 -20.41 13.56
C THR A 25 36.26 -20.74 12.97
N ILE A 26 35.75 -21.97 13.18
CA ILE A 26 34.40 -22.36 12.79
C ILE A 26 33.35 -21.58 13.58
N VAL A 27 33.51 -21.47 14.91
CA VAL A 27 32.58 -20.71 15.77
C VAL A 27 32.59 -19.23 15.41
N ILE A 28 33.77 -18.63 15.19
CA ILE A 28 33.91 -17.24 14.76
C ILE A 28 33.31 -17.05 13.36
N GLY A 29 33.53 -17.97 12.42
CA GLY A 29 32.95 -17.91 11.07
C GLY A 29 31.42 -18.02 11.07
N VAL A 30 30.86 -18.93 11.87
CA VAL A 30 29.40 -19.09 12.03
C VAL A 30 28.80 -17.88 12.74
N ALA A 31 29.46 -17.33 13.76
CA ALA A 31 29.01 -16.10 14.43
C ALA A 31 29.11 -14.88 13.51
N ALA A 32 30.19 -14.75 12.73
CA ALA A 32 30.41 -13.63 11.82
C ALA A 32 29.42 -13.60 10.64
N ILE A 33 28.82 -14.74 10.28
CA ILE A 33 27.75 -14.81 9.26
C ILE A 33 26.37 -14.75 9.92
N GLY A 34 26.16 -15.51 11.00
CA GLY A 34 24.87 -15.66 11.67
C GLY A 34 24.40 -14.40 12.40
N VAL A 35 25.33 -13.67 13.05
CA VAL A 35 24.99 -12.47 13.81
C VAL A 35 24.56 -11.31 12.89
N PRO A 36 25.31 -10.96 11.81
CA PRO A 36 24.84 -9.95 10.85
C PRO A 36 23.54 -10.34 10.13
N ALA A 37 23.35 -11.63 9.81
CA ALA A 37 22.11 -12.10 9.20
C ALA A 37 20.91 -11.96 10.16
N ALA A 38 21.08 -12.31 11.44
CA ALA A 38 20.06 -12.13 12.45
C ALA A 38 19.73 -10.64 12.68
N PHE A 39 20.74 -9.77 12.76
CA PHE A 39 20.53 -8.32 12.86
C PHE A 39 19.83 -7.75 11.64
N ALA A 40 20.18 -8.19 10.42
CA ALA A 40 19.50 -7.76 9.20
C ALA A 40 18.03 -8.22 9.15
N VAL A 41 17.72 -9.42 9.66
CA VAL A 41 16.33 -9.90 9.77
C VAL A 41 15.57 -9.11 10.83
N MET A 42 16.18 -8.81 11.97
CA MET A 42 15.56 -7.99 13.03
C MET A 42 15.31 -6.56 12.56
N ASP A 43 16.27 -5.94 11.85
CA ASP A 43 16.11 -4.60 11.26
C ASP A 43 15.02 -4.57 10.17
N ARG A 44 14.91 -5.62 9.35
CA ARG A 44 13.78 -5.76 8.41
C ARG A 44 12.44 -5.87 9.13
N ARG A 45 12.39 -6.62 10.24
CA ARG A 45 11.18 -6.77 11.06
C ARG A 45 10.78 -5.48 11.77
N SER A 46 11.73 -4.72 12.32
CA SER A 46 11.45 -3.43 12.95
C SER A 46 10.93 -2.42 11.92
N LYS A 47 11.58 -2.32 10.76
CA LYS A 47 11.13 -1.46 9.65
C LYS A 47 9.73 -1.86 9.17
N ALA A 48 9.44 -3.16 9.06
CA ALA A 48 8.11 -3.63 8.70
C ALA A 48 7.05 -3.28 9.76
N ALA A 49 7.40 -3.37 11.05
CA ALA A 49 6.53 -2.97 12.14
C ALA A 49 6.23 -1.47 12.12
N ASP A 50 7.24 -0.62 11.88
CA ASP A 50 7.07 0.84 11.77
C ASP A 50 6.24 1.26 10.56
N VAL A 51 6.38 0.56 9.42
CA VAL A 51 5.53 0.78 8.25
C VAL A 51 4.09 0.39 8.57
N LYS A 52 3.86 -0.75 9.23
CA LYS A 52 2.51 -1.19 9.61
C LYS A 52 1.86 -0.21 10.60
N LEU A 53 2.61 0.29 11.58
CA LEU A 53 2.12 1.29 12.52
C LEU A 53 1.72 2.59 11.82
N ARG A 54 2.56 3.10 10.91
CA ARG A 54 2.21 4.29 10.11
C ARG A 54 0.97 4.09 9.25
N ALA A 55 0.86 2.93 8.58
CA ALA A 55 -0.31 2.58 7.79
C ALA A 55 -1.58 2.52 8.64
N ARG A 56 -1.51 1.94 9.86
CA ARG A 56 -2.63 1.91 10.80
C ARG A 56 -3.01 3.30 11.30
N SER A 57 -2.05 4.14 11.65
CA SER A 57 -2.31 5.52 12.09
C SER A 57 -2.96 6.34 10.98
N PHE A 58 -2.47 6.22 9.74
CA PHE A 58 -3.10 6.85 8.58
C PHE A 58 -4.53 6.33 8.37
N ALA A 59 -4.71 5.01 8.38
CA ALA A 59 -6.01 4.37 8.25
C ALA A 59 -7.00 4.90 9.29
N LEU A 60 -6.62 4.92 10.58
CA LEU A 60 -7.48 5.44 11.65
C LEU A 60 -7.85 6.91 11.46
N ALA A 61 -6.90 7.74 11.02
CA ALA A 61 -7.15 9.16 10.82
C ALA A 61 -8.12 9.46 9.67
N TRP A 62 -8.15 8.60 8.63
CA TRP A 62 -8.85 8.89 7.39
C TRP A 62 -9.96 7.89 7.02
N TYR A 63 -10.20 6.86 7.84
CA TYR A 63 -11.19 5.82 7.55
C TYR A 63 -12.60 6.38 7.32
N ASP A 64 -13.04 7.27 8.20
CA ASP A 64 -14.37 7.87 8.11
C ASP A 64 -14.50 8.73 6.85
N GLU A 65 -13.44 9.45 6.49
CA GLU A 65 -13.41 10.29 5.29
C GLU A 65 -13.48 9.45 4.00
N VAL A 66 -12.76 8.33 3.95
CA VAL A 66 -12.83 7.36 2.84
C VAL A 66 -14.23 6.73 2.77
N THR A 67 -14.85 6.49 3.92
CA THR A 67 -16.22 5.94 4.01
C THR A 67 -17.26 6.93 3.52
N HIS A 68 -17.17 8.20 3.89
CA HIS A 68 -18.04 9.26 3.36
C HIS A 68 -17.88 9.41 1.85
N LEU A 69 -16.64 9.40 1.35
CA LEU A 69 -16.38 9.46 -0.08
C LEU A 69 -17.02 8.27 -0.83
N ARG A 70 -16.92 7.05 -0.27
CA ARG A 70 -17.62 5.87 -0.80
C ARG A 70 -19.12 6.13 -0.90
N ASP A 71 -19.74 6.70 0.12
CA ASP A 71 -21.20 6.86 0.17
C ASP A 71 -21.70 7.85 -0.89
N TYR A 72 -20.95 8.92 -1.14
CA TYR A 72 -21.20 9.83 -2.26
C TYR A 72 -21.12 9.12 -3.61
N LEU A 73 -20.07 8.33 -3.85
CA LEU A 73 -19.92 7.57 -5.09
C LEU A 73 -21.00 6.49 -5.24
N ALA A 74 -21.34 5.81 -4.15
CA ALA A 74 -22.38 4.78 -4.13
C ALA A 74 -23.76 5.36 -4.44
N LYS A 75 -24.04 6.61 -4.01
CA LYS A 75 -25.26 7.32 -4.41
C LYS A 75 -25.32 7.50 -5.93
N ASN A 76 -24.23 7.94 -6.56
CA ASN A 76 -24.16 8.01 -8.02
C ASN A 76 -24.40 6.65 -8.67
N VAL A 77 -23.83 5.56 -8.15
CA VAL A 77 -24.04 4.22 -8.70
C VAL A 77 -25.50 3.77 -8.59
N ARG A 78 -26.20 4.12 -7.50
CA ARG A 78 -27.62 3.79 -7.32
C ARG A 78 -28.51 4.55 -8.31
N GLU A 79 -28.24 5.84 -8.51
CA GLU A 79 -29.04 6.70 -9.39
C GLU A 79 -28.65 6.56 -10.87
N ASN A 80 -27.41 6.17 -11.16
CA ASN A 80 -26.88 5.96 -12.50
C ASN A 80 -26.18 4.59 -12.59
N PRO A 81 -26.93 3.49 -12.71
CA PRO A 81 -26.35 2.15 -12.75
C PRO A 81 -25.41 1.94 -13.94
N LYS A 82 -24.36 1.14 -13.74
CA LYS A 82 -23.35 0.84 -14.77
C LYS A 82 -24.01 0.24 -16.02
N GLY A 83 -23.58 0.72 -17.18
CA GLY A 83 -24.05 0.24 -18.48
C GLY A 83 -25.43 0.76 -18.91
N LEU A 84 -26.08 1.58 -18.08
CA LEU A 84 -27.30 2.29 -18.44
C LEU A 84 -27.00 3.75 -18.77
N GLN A 85 -27.94 4.40 -19.46
CA GLN A 85 -27.90 5.85 -19.66
C GLN A 85 -28.04 6.58 -18.31
N VAL A 86 -27.42 7.76 -18.23
CA VAL A 86 -27.49 8.63 -17.04
C VAL A 86 -28.94 9.08 -16.82
N GLN A 87 -29.43 8.87 -15.60
CA GLN A 87 -30.77 9.26 -15.18
C GLN A 87 -30.74 10.52 -14.30
N SER A 88 -29.64 10.73 -13.56
CA SER A 88 -29.47 11.82 -12.61
C SER A 88 -28.10 12.47 -12.75
N HIS A 89 -28.04 13.59 -13.47
CA HIS A 89 -26.82 14.40 -13.51
C HIS A 89 -26.51 15.03 -12.14
N ALA A 90 -27.53 15.27 -11.31
CA ALA A 90 -27.35 15.77 -9.95
C ALA A 90 -26.50 14.82 -9.08
N ALA A 91 -26.71 13.50 -9.21
CA ALA A 91 -25.91 12.51 -8.48
C ALA A 91 -24.43 12.52 -8.87
N ILE A 92 -24.13 12.77 -10.16
CA ILE A 92 -22.77 12.91 -10.66
C ILE A 92 -22.11 14.13 -10.00
N GLN A 93 -22.80 15.27 -9.97
CA GLN A 93 -22.29 16.50 -9.36
C GLN A 93 -22.05 16.35 -7.86
N GLU A 94 -22.97 15.68 -7.15
CA GLU A 94 -22.82 15.41 -5.72
C GLU A 94 -21.63 14.49 -5.43
N ALA A 95 -21.42 13.46 -6.25
CA ALA A 95 -20.26 12.58 -6.16
C ALA A 95 -18.94 13.34 -6.39
N LEU A 96 -18.89 14.23 -7.37
CA LEU A 96 -17.72 15.07 -7.65
C LEU A 96 -17.47 16.10 -6.54
N LEU A 97 -18.53 16.68 -5.98
CA LEU A 97 -18.46 17.59 -4.86
C LEU A 97 -17.90 16.88 -3.62
N GLY A 98 -18.44 15.71 -3.26
CA GLY A 98 -17.92 14.90 -2.15
C GLY A 98 -16.44 14.54 -2.32
N ALA A 99 -16.00 14.27 -3.55
CA ALA A 99 -14.59 14.04 -3.84
C ALA A 99 -13.71 15.29 -3.72
N LYS A 100 -14.24 16.48 -4.02
CA LYS A 100 -13.54 17.76 -3.89
C LYS A 100 -13.45 18.23 -2.44
N GLU A 101 -14.48 17.95 -1.65
CA GLU A 101 -14.55 18.28 -0.23
C GLU A 101 -13.80 17.28 0.65
N SER A 102 -13.49 16.10 0.11
CA SER A 102 -12.70 15.08 0.76
C SER A 102 -11.34 15.61 1.23
N ARG A 103 -11.06 15.45 2.52
CA ARG A 103 -9.83 15.92 3.16
C ARG A 103 -8.68 14.91 3.10
N ILE A 104 -8.87 13.80 2.38
CA ILE A 104 -7.86 12.74 2.30
C ILE A 104 -6.58 13.29 1.66
N PRO A 105 -5.42 13.20 2.33
CA PRO A 105 -4.17 13.70 1.80
C PRO A 105 -3.67 12.75 0.70
N VAL A 106 -4.06 13.03 -0.55
CA VAL A 106 -3.74 12.18 -1.72
C VAL A 106 -2.23 11.95 -1.88
N ALA A 107 -1.42 12.96 -1.55
CA ALA A 107 0.04 12.88 -1.60
C ALA A 107 0.62 11.85 -0.61
N ASP A 108 -0.09 11.58 0.49
CA ASP A 108 0.36 10.72 1.59
C ASP A 108 -0.23 9.31 1.52
N LEU A 109 -1.01 8.99 0.48
CA LEU A 109 -1.61 7.66 0.31
C LEU A 109 -0.58 6.53 0.32
N TYR A 110 0.67 6.80 -0.10
CA TYR A 110 1.75 5.81 -0.05
C TYR A 110 2.01 5.27 1.36
N LEU A 111 1.62 5.98 2.41
CA LEU A 111 1.72 5.54 3.80
C LEU A 111 0.83 4.34 4.12
N LEU A 112 -0.22 4.08 3.33
CA LEU A 112 -1.11 2.92 3.48
C LEU A 112 -0.51 1.60 2.96
N GLY A 113 0.68 1.63 2.35
CA GLY A 113 1.30 0.43 1.79
C GLY A 113 0.42 -0.23 0.73
N GLU A 114 0.12 -1.53 0.88
CA GLU A 114 -0.69 -2.31 -0.09
C GLU A 114 -2.14 -1.84 -0.21
N ALA A 115 -2.65 -1.09 0.77
CA ALA A 115 -3.98 -0.48 0.72
C ALA A 115 -4.00 0.86 -0.05
N ALA A 116 -2.82 1.40 -0.40
CA ALA A 116 -2.70 2.66 -1.13
C ALA A 116 -3.19 2.55 -2.57
N GLU A 117 -2.87 1.44 -3.25
CA GLU A 117 -3.07 1.30 -4.69
C GLU A 117 -4.54 1.46 -5.12
N PRO A 118 -5.53 0.76 -4.52
CA PRO A 118 -6.92 0.95 -4.92
C PRO A 118 -7.40 2.38 -4.66
N LEU A 119 -6.96 3.00 -3.57
CA LEU A 119 -7.35 4.37 -3.24
C LEU A 119 -6.74 5.37 -4.24
N GLN A 120 -5.48 5.20 -4.62
CA GLN A 120 -4.83 6.00 -5.67
C GLN A 120 -5.53 5.85 -7.03
N ARG A 121 -5.92 4.63 -7.39
CA ARG A 121 -6.70 4.37 -8.62
C ARG A 121 -8.05 5.08 -8.58
N ALA A 122 -8.77 5.01 -7.46
CA ALA A 122 -10.04 5.72 -7.29
C ALA A 122 -9.88 7.23 -7.50
N PHE A 123 -8.87 7.85 -6.90
CA PHE A 123 -8.60 9.29 -7.09
C PHE A 123 -8.21 9.65 -8.52
N SER A 124 -7.51 8.77 -9.23
CA SER A 124 -7.22 8.95 -10.66
C SER A 124 -8.51 8.95 -11.49
N LEU A 125 -9.41 8.00 -11.24
CA LEU A 125 -10.71 7.89 -11.92
C LEU A 125 -11.62 9.09 -11.63
N ILE A 126 -11.65 9.55 -10.38
CA ILE A 126 -12.35 10.80 -9.99
C ILE A 126 -11.80 12.00 -10.76
N ARG A 127 -10.47 12.12 -10.89
CA ARG A 127 -9.86 13.21 -11.65
C ARG A 127 -10.22 13.14 -13.14
N MET A 128 -10.33 11.94 -13.71
CA MET A 128 -10.85 11.76 -15.07
C MET A 128 -12.32 12.19 -15.17
N ALA A 129 -13.16 11.83 -14.19
CA ALA A 129 -14.55 12.28 -14.12
C ALA A 129 -14.68 13.82 -14.04
N GLN A 130 -13.82 14.49 -13.27
CA GLN A 130 -13.75 15.96 -13.21
C GLN A 130 -13.34 16.58 -14.56
N PHE A 131 -12.47 15.92 -15.32
CA PHE A 131 -12.10 16.41 -16.65
C PHE A 131 -13.27 16.39 -17.64
N TYR A 132 -14.16 15.39 -17.54
CA TYR A 132 -15.39 15.38 -18.33
C TYR A 132 -16.31 16.56 -17.97
N ASP A 133 -16.45 16.88 -16.68
CA ASP A 133 -17.25 18.01 -16.20
C ASP A 133 -16.82 19.35 -16.84
N LEU A 134 -15.52 19.60 -16.85
CA LEU A 134 -14.93 20.80 -17.46
C LEU A 134 -15.20 20.91 -18.96
N ARG A 135 -15.28 19.78 -19.67
CA ARG A 135 -15.51 19.75 -21.12
C ARG A 135 -16.98 19.79 -21.49
N ARG A 136 -17.87 19.51 -20.54
CA ARG A 136 -19.32 19.44 -20.76
C ARG A 136 -19.87 20.73 -21.36
N ALA A 137 -19.47 21.89 -20.81
CA ALA A 137 -19.89 23.20 -21.33
C ALA A 137 -19.41 23.44 -22.78
N THR A 138 -18.18 23.05 -23.10
CA THR A 138 -17.63 23.15 -24.46
C THR A 138 -18.35 22.22 -25.44
N PHE A 139 -18.70 21.01 -25.02
CA PHE A 139 -19.44 20.05 -25.84
C PHE A 139 -20.86 20.54 -26.13
N ALA A 140 -21.52 21.12 -25.14
CA ALA A 140 -22.85 21.73 -25.30
C ALA A 140 -22.84 22.87 -26.33
N GLN A 141 -21.82 23.74 -26.29
CA GLN A 141 -21.67 24.83 -27.26
C GLN A 141 -21.36 24.33 -28.68
N GLN A 142 -20.70 23.19 -28.81
CA GLN A 142 -20.35 22.58 -30.09
C GLN A 142 -21.47 21.69 -30.66
N GLY A 143 -22.62 21.58 -29.99
CA GLY A 143 -23.72 20.69 -30.39
C GLY A 143 -23.35 19.20 -30.39
N LYS A 144 -22.33 18.82 -29.61
CA LYS A 144 -21.87 17.43 -29.48
C LYS A 144 -22.76 16.66 -28.51
N ASN A 145 -22.75 15.34 -28.63
CA ASN A 145 -23.51 14.45 -27.74
C ASN A 145 -22.99 14.57 -26.30
N ILE A 146 -23.79 15.17 -25.42
CA ILE A 146 -23.49 15.34 -23.99
C ILE A 146 -23.78 14.04 -23.24
N ASP A 147 -24.74 13.23 -23.72
CA ASP A 147 -25.20 12.03 -23.02
C ASP A 147 -24.12 10.95 -22.99
N GLU A 148 -23.34 10.82 -24.06
CA GLU A 148 -22.15 9.95 -24.10
C GLU A 148 -21.09 10.39 -23.09
N LEU A 149 -20.90 11.70 -22.94
CA LEU A 149 -19.93 12.28 -22.01
C LEU A 149 -20.37 12.07 -20.56
N ASP A 150 -21.64 12.36 -20.26
CA ASP A 150 -22.23 12.15 -18.94
C ASP A 150 -22.21 10.64 -18.58
N SER A 151 -22.46 9.75 -19.55
CA SER A 151 -22.37 8.30 -19.36
C SER A 151 -20.94 7.84 -19.06
N ALA A 152 -19.95 8.34 -19.81
CA ALA A 152 -18.54 8.06 -19.55
C ALA A 152 -18.12 8.56 -18.16
N GLN A 153 -18.54 9.78 -17.80
CA GLN A 153 -18.27 10.38 -16.49
C GLN A 153 -18.85 9.54 -15.35
N SER A 154 -20.13 9.13 -15.45
CA SER A 154 -20.76 8.27 -14.45
C SER A 154 -20.06 6.93 -14.32
N GLN A 155 -19.62 6.32 -15.44
CA GLN A 155 -18.86 5.07 -15.41
C GLN A 155 -17.52 5.22 -14.67
N GLN A 156 -16.79 6.32 -14.88
CA GLN A 156 -15.55 6.58 -14.12
C GLN A 156 -15.81 6.66 -12.61
N LEU A 157 -16.88 7.35 -12.20
CA LEU A 157 -17.26 7.43 -10.78
C LEU A 157 -17.70 6.08 -10.22
N ALA A 158 -18.35 5.26 -11.04
CA ALA A 158 -18.75 3.91 -10.65
C ALA A 158 -17.54 2.97 -10.47
N PHE A 159 -16.52 3.08 -11.33
CA PHE A 159 -15.26 2.36 -11.14
C PHE A 159 -14.49 2.89 -9.92
N ALA A 160 -14.49 4.20 -9.69
CA ALA A 160 -13.90 4.77 -8.48
C ALA A 160 -14.59 4.21 -7.22
N SER A 161 -15.91 4.06 -7.22
CA SER A 161 -16.66 3.46 -6.12
C SER A 161 -16.19 2.03 -5.80
N ASP A 162 -15.95 1.21 -6.82
CA ASP A 162 -15.46 -0.17 -6.63
C ASP A 162 -14.06 -0.18 -6.01
N GLU A 163 -13.16 0.68 -6.50
CA GLU A 163 -11.79 0.79 -6.01
C GLU A 163 -11.74 1.33 -4.57
N ILE A 164 -12.62 2.26 -4.19
CA ILE A 164 -12.76 2.68 -2.79
C ILE A 164 -13.28 1.53 -1.93
N GLY A 165 -14.24 0.72 -2.42
CA GLY A 165 -14.68 -0.49 -1.72
C GLY A 165 -13.52 -1.43 -1.41
N ARG A 166 -12.69 -1.74 -2.42
CA ARG A 166 -11.47 -2.55 -2.27
C ARG A 166 -10.46 -1.90 -1.31
N ALA A 167 -10.29 -0.58 -1.37
CA ALA A 167 -9.43 0.14 -0.44
C ALA A 167 -9.92 -0.03 0.99
N LEU A 168 -11.22 0.14 1.26
CA LEU A 168 -11.81 0.01 2.58
C LEU A 168 -11.70 -1.41 3.13
N GLU A 169 -11.84 -2.44 2.29
CA GLU A 169 -11.60 -3.84 2.71
C GLU A 169 -10.16 -4.04 3.19
N LYS A 170 -9.17 -3.54 2.43
CA LYS A 170 -7.76 -3.61 2.82
C LYS A 170 -7.44 -2.78 4.06
N ILE A 171 -8.00 -1.56 4.15
CA ILE A 171 -7.85 -0.69 5.32
C ILE A 171 -8.45 -1.37 6.55
N HIS A 172 -9.64 -1.96 6.43
CA HIS A 172 -10.27 -2.69 7.53
C HIS A 172 -9.44 -3.91 7.96
N ALA A 173 -8.81 -4.62 7.02
CA ALA A 173 -7.87 -5.71 7.34
C ALA A 173 -6.61 -5.22 8.06
N LEU A 174 -6.13 -4.00 7.78
CA LEU A 174 -5.01 -3.38 8.50
C LEU A 174 -5.38 -2.97 9.93
N LEU A 175 -6.64 -2.62 10.16
CA LEU A 175 -7.13 -2.18 11.47
C LEU A 175 -7.42 -3.33 12.44
N LYS A 176 -7.68 -4.55 11.95
CA LYS A 176 -7.74 -5.77 12.78
C LYS A 176 -6.35 -6.16 13.28
#